data_AF-A0A167QY52-F1
#
_entry.id   AF-A0A167QY52-F1
#
_cell.length_a   1.000
_cell.length_b   1.000
_cell.length_c   1.000
_cell.angle_alpha   90.00
_cell.angle_beta   90.00
_cell.angle_gamma   90.00
#
_symmetry.space_group_name_H-M   'P 1'
#
loop_
_entity.id
_entity.type
_entity.pdbx_description
1 polymer ?
#
loop_
_entity_poly.entity_id
_entity_poly.type
_entity_poly.pdbx_seq_one_letter_code
_entity_poly.pdbx_strand_id
1 'polypeptide(L)'
;MDPASLLHGVRAFFDRQRHRYQSLPTKPSIENGYEDVDRSQTDRQQQNRVVEPLLYAEPVGRGRTRRPGAEAEGYYDGADPHAGPHGNRSKMKLTLVLVSLGLLLYLGVAFSRSAHARGRKSHAPACDTPAHGYRCHPTVAPFWGQYAPFFSVPSDVDATSSSPSSSTTAALPPNCRYTFAQVLSRHGARSPTAGKSKAYAATIARIFDSATVPFADGPDGAFAFLNDYRYRLGSDELTRFGEKQMFYSGTHFYERYQSLIRRPASGGNNASSSSAPCSSIRPFVRAADQHRVVISALYWLDGFDRGRLEGPFDDDDDVLSTAASSMARARAEDVAEPGSYEIVLLPERAGFNNTLSYNGLCPAFTGSAGHAAQRTFAATFVPAITARLNRGLPDANLTDAETVQLMDLCPFETVADKLDVDREDNKMGGRELSPFCGLFTEAEWRAYDYLQTLGKWYGNGAGSVLGATQGVGFVNELIARLTVTPVADRTSTNRTLDANPATFPLNATVYADFSHDNDMTGVFAALGLYGPPEGRPGEDGGGHPSNTTRTEPGALRGYAASWTVPFAARMYVEKMVCDEDDNDDNDGNEELVRILVNDRVIPLEHCGADALGRCTLRRFVDSLAFARRGGNWDDCFA
;
A
#
# COMPACT_ATOMS: atom_id res chain seq x y z
N MET A 1 10.85 18.99 30.77
CA MET A 1 11.71 17.94 30.19
C MET A 1 12.61 18.61 29.17
N ASP A 2 13.91 18.33 29.22
CA ASP A 2 14.95 18.97 28.40
C ASP A 2 14.80 18.53 26.92
N PRO A 3 14.70 19.46 25.94
CA PRO A 3 14.67 19.15 24.50
C PRO A 3 15.83 18.26 24.03
N ALA A 4 16.98 18.30 24.70
CA ALA A 4 18.12 17.45 24.39
C ALA A 4 17.86 15.94 24.67
N SER A 5 16.94 15.62 25.58
CA SER A 5 16.56 14.25 25.93
C SER A 5 15.70 13.57 24.86
N LEU A 6 14.94 14.34 24.07
CA LEU A 6 14.12 13.84 22.96
C LEU A 6 15.00 13.51 21.73
N LEU A 7 15.96 14.39 21.43
CA LEU A 7 16.97 14.18 20.38
C LEU A 7 17.87 12.96 20.66
N HIS A 8 18.22 12.71 21.92
CA HIS A 8 18.99 11.52 22.31
C HIS A 8 18.23 10.20 22.08
N GLY A 9 16.89 10.23 22.22
CA GLY A 9 16.03 9.07 21.94
C GLY A 9 15.98 8.71 20.46
N VAL A 10 15.93 9.71 19.59
CA VAL A 10 15.95 9.57 18.12
C VAL A 10 17.32 9.08 17.63
N ARG A 11 18.41 9.60 18.18
CA ARG A 11 19.78 9.15 17.83
C ARG A 11 20.06 7.72 18.30
N ALA A 12 19.64 7.39 19.53
CA ALA A 12 19.72 6.02 20.05
C ALA A 12 18.79 5.04 19.32
N PHE A 13 17.72 5.52 18.66
CA PHE A 13 16.89 4.73 17.76
C PHE A 13 17.68 4.38 16.48
N PHE A 14 18.27 5.37 15.78
CA PHE A 14 19.06 5.10 14.57
C PHE A 14 20.32 4.25 14.83
N ASP A 15 20.99 4.42 15.98
CA ASP A 15 22.12 3.56 16.36
C ASP A 15 21.71 2.11 16.67
N ARG A 16 20.52 1.89 17.25
CA ARG A 16 19.94 0.54 17.43
C ARG A 16 19.52 -0.09 16.09
N GLN A 17 19.12 0.71 15.11
CA GLN A 17 18.80 0.25 13.75
C GLN A 17 20.06 -0.15 12.97
N ARG A 18 21.16 0.61 13.12
CA ARG A 18 22.45 0.33 12.46
C ARG A 18 23.04 -1.03 12.88
N HIS A 19 22.93 -1.37 14.17
CA HIS A 19 23.41 -2.64 14.69
C HIS A 19 22.56 -3.86 14.28
N ARG A 20 21.25 -3.72 14.02
CA ARG A 20 20.39 -4.84 13.59
C ARG A 20 20.49 -5.15 12.10
N TYR A 21 20.73 -4.15 11.25
CA TYR A 21 20.94 -4.36 9.81
C TYR A 21 22.32 -4.94 9.49
N GLN A 22 23.34 -4.69 10.33
CA GLN A 22 24.67 -5.29 10.19
C GLN A 22 24.78 -6.73 10.75
N SER A 23 23.76 -7.22 11.45
CA SER A 23 23.73 -8.58 12.01
C SER A 23 22.97 -9.61 11.15
N LEU A 24 22.67 -9.29 9.88
CA LEU A 24 22.26 -10.30 8.92
C LEU A 24 23.48 -11.19 8.59
N PRO A 25 23.45 -12.50 8.89
CA PRO A 25 24.57 -13.37 8.58
C PRO A 25 24.72 -13.49 7.07
N THR A 26 25.84 -13.01 6.54
CA THR A 26 26.29 -13.40 5.21
C THR A 26 26.81 -14.84 5.28
N LYS A 27 26.11 -15.74 4.56
CA LYS A 27 26.40 -17.16 4.31
C LYS A 27 26.09 -18.16 5.44
N PRO A 28 25.36 -19.25 5.16
CA PRO A 28 25.47 -20.50 5.90
C PRO A 28 26.50 -21.42 5.23
N SER A 29 27.66 -21.63 5.86
CA SER A 29 28.46 -22.83 5.64
C SER A 29 27.85 -23.97 6.47
N ILE A 30 27.29 -24.96 5.78
CA ILE A 30 26.87 -26.22 6.38
C ILE A 30 28.14 -27.04 6.58
N GLU A 31 28.56 -27.23 7.84
CA GLU A 31 29.40 -28.36 8.23
C GLU A 31 28.76 -29.07 9.43
N ASN A 32 28.56 -30.37 9.23
CA ASN A 32 27.98 -31.32 10.17
C ASN A 32 28.83 -31.43 11.44
N GLY A 33 28.21 -31.28 12.61
CA GLY A 33 28.79 -31.69 13.89
C GLY A 33 28.27 -33.06 14.30
N TYR A 34 29.09 -34.10 14.10
CA TYR A 34 29.05 -35.34 14.87
C TYR A 34 30.12 -35.23 15.97
N GLU A 35 29.77 -35.73 17.16
CA GLU A 35 30.60 -35.79 18.37
C GLU A 35 31.90 -36.58 18.16
N ASP A 36 33.05 -36.12 18.72
CA ASP A 36 33.78 -36.80 19.81
C ASP A 36 35.14 -36.13 20.15
N VAL A 37 35.27 -35.73 21.42
CA VAL A 37 36.34 -36.06 22.41
C VAL A 37 37.84 -36.09 21.99
N ASP A 38 38.58 -35.12 22.59
CA ASP A 38 39.89 -35.22 23.28
C ASP A 38 41.25 -34.97 22.55
N ARG A 39 42.11 -34.28 23.33
CA ARG A 39 43.59 -34.24 23.37
C ARG A 39 44.45 -33.45 22.35
N SER A 40 44.91 -32.30 22.86
CA SER A 40 46.32 -31.92 23.13
C SER A 40 47.39 -31.89 22.00
N GLN A 41 47.90 -30.66 21.82
CA GLN A 41 49.32 -30.24 21.82
C GLN A 41 50.34 -30.69 20.75
N THR A 42 51.16 -29.68 20.41
CA THR A 42 52.60 -29.66 20.05
C THR A 42 53.06 -29.79 18.58
N ASP A 43 53.43 -28.63 18.03
CA ASP A 43 54.80 -28.15 17.73
C ASP A 43 55.63 -28.70 16.53
N ARG A 44 56.20 -27.72 15.80
CA ARG A 44 57.49 -27.66 15.06
C ARG A 44 57.68 -28.17 13.61
N GLN A 45 57.94 -27.15 12.77
CA GLN A 45 59.14 -26.87 11.96
C GLN A 45 59.48 -27.60 10.64
N GLN A 46 59.67 -26.75 9.60
CA GLN A 46 60.76 -26.67 8.59
C GLN A 46 60.91 -27.84 7.58
N GLN A 47 61.26 -27.69 6.29
CA GLN A 47 61.83 -26.60 5.48
C GLN A 47 61.81 -27.00 3.97
N ASN A 48 61.79 -25.98 3.10
CA ASN A 48 62.47 -25.84 1.79
C ASN A 48 62.18 -26.73 0.54
N ARG A 49 61.71 -26.06 -0.53
CA ARG A 49 62.36 -25.89 -1.87
C ARG A 49 61.47 -24.98 -2.75
N VAL A 50 61.81 -23.71 -3.00
CA VAL A 50 62.60 -23.15 -4.13
C VAL A 50 62.15 -23.64 -5.51
N VAL A 51 61.61 -22.76 -6.36
CA VAL A 51 62.21 -22.14 -7.58
C VAL A 51 61.23 -21.09 -8.13
N GLU A 52 61.78 -19.97 -8.59
CA GLU A 52 61.13 -18.75 -9.11
C GLU A 52 61.14 -18.70 -10.67
N PRO A 53 60.82 -17.61 -11.38
CA PRO A 53 59.80 -17.54 -12.44
C PRO A 53 60.40 -17.32 -13.86
N LEU A 54 59.58 -17.23 -14.92
CA LEU A 54 60.00 -16.57 -16.17
C LEU A 54 58.83 -16.07 -17.03
N LEU A 55 59.07 -14.89 -17.61
CA LEU A 55 58.23 -14.00 -18.41
C LEU A 55 58.69 -14.02 -19.89
N TYR A 56 57.74 -13.74 -20.81
CA TYR A 56 57.88 -13.20 -22.19
C TYR A 56 58.75 -13.90 -23.26
N ALA A 57 58.14 -14.20 -24.43
CA ALA A 57 58.39 -13.54 -25.74
C ALA A 57 58.00 -14.41 -26.97
N GLU A 58 57.27 -13.81 -27.93
CA GLU A 58 57.31 -14.12 -29.39
C GLU A 58 58.71 -13.77 -29.99
N PRO A 59 59.17 -14.15 -31.23
CA PRO A 59 58.42 -14.11 -32.50
C PRO A 59 58.83 -14.99 -33.73
N VAL A 60 57.97 -14.95 -34.77
CA VAL A 60 58.19 -14.86 -36.26
C VAL A 60 58.83 -16.00 -37.11
N GLY A 61 58.03 -16.43 -38.10
CA GLY A 61 58.38 -16.56 -39.55
C GLY A 61 58.86 -17.94 -40.05
N ARG A 62 58.55 -18.44 -41.26
CA ARG A 62 57.90 -17.94 -42.48
C ARG A 62 57.80 -19.11 -43.48
N GLY A 63 56.76 -19.20 -44.34
CA GLY A 63 56.93 -19.86 -45.66
C GLY A 63 55.72 -20.47 -46.36
N ARG A 64 55.09 -19.65 -47.24
CA ARG A 64 54.56 -19.95 -48.61
C ARG A 64 53.38 -20.95 -48.76
N THR A 65 52.34 -20.75 -49.58
CA THR A 65 52.20 -19.91 -50.80
C THR A 65 50.72 -19.71 -51.20
N ARG A 66 50.53 -18.67 -52.02
CA ARG A 66 49.32 -18.00 -52.53
C ARG A 66 48.39 -18.82 -53.46
N ARG A 67 47.12 -18.39 -53.50
CA ARG A 67 46.13 -18.51 -54.61
C ARG A 67 46.57 -17.74 -55.87
N PRO A 68 46.02 -18.08 -57.05
CA PRO A 68 44.97 -17.27 -57.70
C PRO A 68 43.86 -18.19 -58.28
N GLY A 69 42.67 -17.81 -58.75
CA GLY A 69 42.16 -16.56 -59.31
C GLY A 69 42.06 -16.67 -60.85
N ALA A 70 40.84 -16.89 -61.39
CA ALA A 70 40.42 -16.75 -62.81
C ALA A 70 41.10 -17.72 -63.83
N GLU A 71 40.64 -18.08 -65.03
CA GLU A 71 39.51 -17.80 -65.93
C GLU A 71 39.68 -18.74 -67.15
N ALA A 72 38.60 -18.95 -67.94
CA ALA A 72 38.58 -19.26 -69.38
C ALA A 72 39.18 -20.63 -69.85
N GLU A 73 38.84 -21.25 -70.99
CA GLU A 73 38.32 -20.80 -72.28
C GLU A 73 37.44 -21.89 -72.93
N GLY A 74 36.56 -21.46 -73.83
CA GLY A 74 35.82 -22.30 -74.77
C GLY A 74 35.36 -21.46 -75.97
N TYR A 75 36.32 -21.18 -76.85
CA TYR A 75 36.25 -20.41 -78.09
C TYR A 75 35.42 -21.12 -79.18
N TYR A 76 34.48 -20.41 -79.83
CA TYR A 76 34.21 -20.54 -81.27
C TYR A 76 33.70 -19.21 -81.83
N ASP A 77 34.13 -18.98 -83.06
CA ASP A 77 34.29 -17.74 -83.81
C ASP A 77 33.12 -17.47 -84.78
N GLY A 78 32.98 -16.22 -85.23
CA GLY A 78 32.54 -15.93 -86.60
C GLY A 78 31.20 -15.21 -86.85
N ALA A 79 31.33 -13.92 -87.18
CA ALA A 79 30.64 -13.15 -88.25
C ALA A 79 29.29 -12.41 -88.01
N ASP A 80 29.38 -11.08 -88.19
CA ASP A 80 28.38 -10.04 -88.50
C ASP A 80 27.82 -10.17 -89.95
N PRO A 81 26.87 -9.35 -90.48
CA PRO A 81 26.04 -8.30 -89.88
C PRO A 81 24.54 -8.29 -90.33
N HIS A 82 23.69 -7.48 -89.68
CA HIS A 82 22.84 -6.44 -90.30
C HIS A 82 21.59 -6.05 -89.47
N ALA A 83 21.48 -4.72 -89.25
CA ALA A 83 20.27 -3.88 -89.26
C ALA A 83 19.21 -3.98 -88.12
N GLY A 84 18.99 -2.86 -87.42
CA GLY A 84 17.70 -2.55 -86.79
C GLY A 84 17.80 -1.71 -85.50
N PRO A 85 16.86 -0.79 -85.22
CA PRO A 85 17.21 0.57 -84.85
C PRO A 85 17.33 0.85 -83.34
N HIS A 86 18.12 1.88 -83.06
CA HIS A 86 18.14 2.64 -81.82
C HIS A 86 16.74 3.16 -81.45
N GLY A 87 16.22 2.72 -80.31
CA GLY A 87 15.07 3.33 -79.66
C GLY A 87 14.87 2.79 -78.24
N ASN A 88 14.94 3.66 -77.23
CA ASN A 88 14.44 3.45 -75.85
C ASN A 88 15.22 2.63 -74.81
N ARG A 89 16.51 2.30 -74.98
CA ARG A 89 17.31 1.70 -73.88
C ARG A 89 17.42 2.59 -72.62
N SER A 90 17.36 3.91 -72.77
CA SER A 90 17.40 4.85 -71.63
C SER A 90 16.09 4.87 -70.82
N LYS A 91 14.93 4.83 -71.50
CA LYS A 91 13.61 4.82 -70.83
C LYS A 91 13.41 3.56 -70.01
N MET A 92 13.82 2.40 -70.52
CA MET A 92 13.68 1.12 -69.80
C MET A 92 14.54 1.07 -68.53
N LYS A 93 15.76 1.65 -68.56
CA LYS A 93 16.63 1.77 -67.37
C LYS A 93 16.04 2.74 -66.34
N LEU A 94 15.49 3.87 -66.79
CA LEU A 94 14.85 4.84 -65.90
C LEU A 94 13.60 4.24 -65.23
N THR A 95 12.76 3.51 -65.97
CA THR A 95 11.59 2.83 -65.40
C THR A 95 11.99 1.77 -64.37
N LEU A 96 13.04 0.97 -64.64
CA LEU A 96 13.55 -0.01 -63.68
C LEU A 96 14.09 0.64 -62.40
N VAL A 97 14.82 1.76 -62.53
CA VAL A 97 15.32 2.52 -61.36
C VAL A 97 14.17 3.10 -60.54
N LEU A 98 13.14 3.67 -61.19
CA LEU A 98 11.98 4.24 -60.52
C LEU A 98 11.12 3.17 -59.82
N VAL A 99 10.95 1.99 -60.43
CA VAL A 99 10.26 0.85 -59.81
C VAL A 99 11.07 0.32 -58.62
N SER A 100 12.39 0.25 -58.73
CA SER A 100 13.27 -0.18 -57.64
C SER A 100 13.24 0.80 -56.46
N LEU A 101 13.29 2.11 -56.74
CA LEU A 101 13.13 3.16 -55.74
C LEU A 101 11.74 3.12 -55.08
N GLY A 102 10.69 2.93 -55.86
CA GLY A 102 9.32 2.76 -55.34
C GLY A 102 9.18 1.53 -54.45
N LEU A 103 9.79 0.41 -54.82
CA LEU A 103 9.79 -0.82 -54.01
C LEU A 103 10.59 -0.64 -52.72
N LEU A 104 11.75 0.01 -52.77
CA LEU A 104 12.56 0.32 -51.58
C LEU A 104 11.84 1.29 -50.65
N LEU A 105 11.14 2.29 -51.19
CA LEU A 105 10.33 3.21 -50.39
C LEU A 105 9.14 2.50 -49.75
N TYR A 106 8.48 1.62 -50.50
CA TYR A 106 7.38 0.79 -50.00
C TYR A 106 7.85 -0.16 -48.88
N LEU A 107 8.97 -0.85 -49.08
CA LEU A 107 9.57 -1.71 -48.07
C LEU A 107 10.05 -0.93 -46.86
N GLY A 108 10.61 0.28 -47.06
CA GLY A 108 10.98 1.19 -45.98
C GLY A 108 9.78 1.64 -45.14
N VAL A 109 8.69 2.07 -45.79
CA VAL A 109 7.44 2.45 -45.11
C VAL A 109 6.80 1.24 -44.41
N ALA A 110 6.80 0.06 -45.04
CA ALA A 110 6.28 -1.17 -44.45
C ALA A 110 7.12 -1.60 -43.24
N PHE A 111 8.46 -1.48 -43.31
CA PHE A 111 9.35 -1.75 -42.20
C PHE A 111 9.19 -0.72 -41.07
N SER A 112 9.07 0.58 -41.37
CA SER A 112 8.78 1.62 -40.38
C SER A 112 7.42 1.42 -39.70
N ARG A 113 6.38 1.02 -40.44
CA ARG A 113 5.07 0.65 -39.88
C ARG A 113 5.14 -0.61 -39.01
N SER A 114 5.94 -1.61 -39.43
CA SER A 114 6.17 -2.83 -38.65
C SER A 114 7.01 -2.58 -37.40
N ALA A 115 7.98 -1.66 -37.46
CA ALA A 115 8.80 -1.23 -36.33
C ALA A 115 8.01 -0.38 -35.34
N HIS A 116 7.14 0.53 -35.83
CA HIS A 116 6.18 1.26 -34.99
C HIS A 116 5.11 0.34 -34.38
N ALA A 117 4.68 -0.71 -35.09
CA ALA A 117 3.75 -1.71 -34.55
C ALA A 117 4.41 -2.64 -33.52
N ARG A 118 5.71 -2.96 -33.67
CA ARG A 118 6.48 -3.73 -32.67
C ARG A 118 6.93 -2.89 -31.46
N GLY A 119 6.92 -1.56 -31.58
CA GLY A 119 7.26 -0.63 -30.50
C GLY A 119 6.11 -0.29 -29.55
N ARG A 120 4.86 -0.60 -29.91
CA ARG A 120 3.71 -0.53 -29.00
C ARG A 120 3.39 -1.93 -28.49
N LYS A 121 4.16 -2.40 -27.49
CA LYS A 121 3.57 -3.35 -26.54
C LYS A 121 2.44 -2.57 -25.86
N SER A 122 1.19 -2.90 -26.19
CA SER A 122 0.06 -2.45 -25.37
C SER A 122 0.21 -3.16 -24.02
N HIS A 123 0.96 -2.55 -23.11
CA HIS A 123 1.03 -3.03 -21.73
C HIS A 123 -0.38 -2.98 -21.18
N ALA A 124 -0.84 -4.09 -20.60
CA ALA A 124 -2.07 -4.06 -19.83
C ALA A 124 -1.94 -2.96 -18.76
N PRO A 125 -2.97 -2.14 -18.53
CA PRO A 125 -2.90 -1.07 -17.55
C PRO A 125 -2.49 -1.65 -16.19
N ALA A 126 -1.64 -0.92 -15.46
CA ALA A 126 -1.18 -1.35 -14.13
C ALA A 126 -2.39 -1.61 -13.23
N CYS A 127 -2.40 -2.78 -12.58
CA CYS A 127 -3.51 -3.18 -11.72
C CYS A 127 -3.39 -2.61 -10.29
N ASP A 128 -2.30 -1.91 -9.96
CA ASP A 128 -2.10 -1.20 -8.70
C ASP A 128 -1.57 0.21 -9.01
N THR A 129 -2.36 1.25 -8.74
CA THR A 129 -2.05 2.64 -9.12
C THR A 129 -2.34 3.63 -7.99
N PRO A 130 -1.73 4.83 -7.99
CA PRO A 130 -2.05 5.88 -7.02
C PRO A 130 -3.55 6.20 -6.91
N ALA A 131 -4.23 6.31 -8.06
CA ALA A 131 -5.63 6.74 -8.14
C ALA A 131 -6.65 5.68 -7.71
N HIS A 132 -6.37 4.40 -7.94
CA HIS A 132 -7.37 3.34 -7.75
C HIS A 132 -6.96 2.26 -6.77
N GLY A 133 -5.69 2.26 -6.34
CA GLY A 133 -5.12 1.19 -5.54
C GLY A 133 -5.13 -0.15 -6.28
N TYR A 134 -5.23 -1.22 -5.49
CA TYR A 134 -5.04 -2.58 -5.92
C TYR A 134 -6.31 -3.20 -6.51
N ARG A 135 -6.32 -3.32 -7.83
CA ARG A 135 -7.37 -3.95 -8.66
C ARG A 135 -6.92 -5.27 -9.29
N CYS A 136 -5.74 -5.77 -8.92
CA CYS A 136 -5.32 -7.11 -9.32
C CYS A 136 -6.21 -8.15 -8.60
N HIS A 137 -6.53 -9.26 -9.27
CA HIS A 137 -7.29 -10.38 -8.68
C HIS A 137 -8.63 -9.98 -8.01
N PRO A 138 -9.55 -9.30 -8.74
CA PRO A 138 -10.74 -8.66 -8.17
C PRO A 138 -11.76 -9.62 -7.54
N THR A 139 -11.68 -10.92 -7.84
CA THR A 139 -12.56 -11.95 -7.26
C THR A 139 -12.07 -12.47 -5.91
N VAL A 140 -10.87 -12.07 -5.46
CA VAL A 140 -10.24 -12.60 -4.24
C VAL A 140 -9.69 -11.48 -3.35
N ALA A 141 -8.82 -10.62 -3.89
CA ALA A 141 -8.08 -9.64 -3.09
C ALA A 141 -8.95 -8.63 -2.31
N PRO A 142 -10.08 -8.13 -2.86
CA PRO A 142 -10.97 -7.24 -2.10
C PRO A 142 -11.65 -7.90 -0.89
N PHE A 143 -11.62 -9.22 -0.78
CA PHE A 143 -12.33 -10.00 0.23
C PHE A 143 -11.42 -10.53 1.35
N TRP A 144 -10.29 -9.85 1.60
CA TRP A 144 -9.34 -10.20 2.66
C TRP A 144 -9.54 -9.39 3.95
N GLY A 145 -10.66 -8.67 4.11
CA GLY A 145 -10.92 -7.81 5.26
C GLY A 145 -9.82 -6.78 5.47
N GLN A 146 -9.34 -6.63 6.71
CA GLN A 146 -8.22 -5.74 7.02
C GLN A 146 -6.87 -6.18 6.40
N TYR A 147 -6.79 -7.32 5.73
CA TYR A 147 -5.57 -7.75 5.02
C TYR A 147 -5.65 -7.47 3.51
N ALA A 148 -6.76 -6.96 3.02
CA ALA A 148 -6.85 -6.47 1.65
C ALA A 148 -5.87 -5.31 1.46
N PRO A 149 -5.09 -5.26 0.36
CA PRO A 149 -4.47 -4.02 -0.09
C PRO A 149 -5.53 -2.94 -0.29
N PHE A 150 -5.21 -1.67 -0.03
CA PHE A 150 -6.10 -0.57 -0.36
C PHE A 150 -6.58 -0.66 -1.83
N PHE A 151 -7.87 -0.46 -2.02
CA PHE A 151 -8.52 -0.21 -3.30
C PHE A 151 -9.54 0.91 -3.12
N SER A 152 -9.75 1.70 -4.17
CA SER A 152 -10.74 2.77 -4.17
C SER A 152 -12.14 2.19 -4.03
N VAL A 153 -12.88 2.61 -3.00
CA VAL A 153 -14.19 2.06 -2.66
C VAL A 153 -15.28 2.85 -3.39
N PRO A 154 -16.25 2.18 -4.03
CA PRO A 154 -17.36 2.87 -4.70
C PRO A 154 -18.16 3.78 -3.76
N SER A 155 -18.57 4.94 -4.26
CA SER A 155 -19.41 5.89 -3.55
C SER A 155 -20.81 5.92 -4.16
N ASP A 156 -21.83 5.95 -3.30
CA ASP A 156 -23.24 6.09 -3.71
C ASP A 156 -23.65 7.55 -3.92
N VAL A 157 -22.76 8.49 -3.56
CA VAL A 157 -22.94 9.93 -3.75
C VAL A 157 -22.41 10.33 -5.13
N ASP A 158 -23.30 10.61 -6.07
CA ASP A 158 -22.94 11.07 -7.41
C ASP A 158 -22.63 12.57 -7.40
N ALA A 159 -21.36 12.93 -7.65
CA ALA A 159 -20.93 14.33 -7.71
C ALA A 159 -21.33 15.06 -9.01
N THR A 160 -21.91 14.38 -10.01
CA THR A 160 -22.32 15.02 -11.28
C THR A 160 -23.57 14.38 -11.90
N SER A 161 -24.69 15.09 -11.81
CA SER A 161 -25.81 14.93 -12.74
C SER A 161 -25.39 15.37 -14.14
N SER A 162 -24.72 14.50 -14.91
CA SER A 162 -24.73 14.43 -16.39
C SER A 162 -23.46 13.78 -16.99
N SER A 163 -23.10 12.53 -16.66
CA SER A 163 -22.45 11.61 -17.64
C SER A 163 -22.23 10.22 -17.03
N PRO A 164 -22.69 9.10 -17.64
CA PRO A 164 -22.57 7.75 -17.07
C PRO A 164 -21.19 7.07 -17.21
N SER A 165 -20.08 7.79 -17.43
CA SER A 165 -18.83 7.13 -17.84
C SER A 165 -17.50 7.56 -17.19
N SER A 166 -17.51 8.16 -15.98
CA SER A 166 -16.28 8.36 -15.21
C SER A 166 -16.51 8.18 -13.71
N SER A 167 -15.99 7.08 -13.18
CA SER A 167 -16.02 6.63 -11.78
C SER A 167 -15.20 7.50 -10.81
N THR A 168 -15.42 8.82 -10.77
CA THR A 168 -14.81 9.70 -9.75
C THR A 168 -15.87 10.56 -9.06
N THR A 169 -16.75 9.87 -8.33
CA THR A 169 -17.88 10.34 -7.51
C THR A 169 -17.49 11.17 -6.27
N ALA A 170 -16.30 11.80 -6.26
CA ALA A 170 -15.73 12.46 -5.08
C ALA A 170 -14.95 13.75 -5.40
N ALA A 171 -15.17 14.33 -6.58
CA ALA A 171 -14.51 15.57 -6.99
C ALA A 171 -14.89 16.77 -6.09
N LEU A 172 -14.03 17.78 -6.06
CA LEU A 172 -14.38 19.10 -5.53
C LEU A 172 -15.44 19.71 -6.46
N PRO A 173 -16.60 20.19 -5.96
CA PRO A 173 -17.58 20.83 -6.84
C PRO A 173 -17.01 22.10 -7.50
N PRO A 174 -17.43 22.46 -8.73
CA PRO A 174 -16.79 23.52 -9.51
C PRO A 174 -16.75 24.91 -8.86
N ASN A 175 -17.73 25.23 -8.02
CA ASN A 175 -17.88 26.48 -7.26
C ASN A 175 -17.27 26.41 -5.85
N CYS A 176 -16.57 25.33 -5.51
CA CYS A 176 -15.98 25.14 -4.19
C CYS A 176 -14.45 25.26 -4.23
N ARG A 177 -13.88 25.69 -3.10
CA ARG A 177 -12.44 25.63 -2.84
C ARG A 177 -12.16 24.99 -1.49
N TYR A 178 -11.15 24.13 -1.43
CA TYR A 178 -10.68 23.56 -0.16
C TYR A 178 -10.07 24.65 0.74
N THR A 179 -10.32 24.54 2.05
CA THR A 179 -9.70 25.37 3.09
C THR A 179 -8.90 24.56 4.11
N PHE A 180 -9.12 23.24 4.15
CA PHE A 180 -8.48 22.31 5.08
C PHE A 180 -8.48 20.89 4.49
N ALA A 181 -7.43 20.13 4.76
CA ALA A 181 -7.38 18.70 4.50
C ALA A 181 -6.62 17.96 5.61
N GLN A 182 -7.21 16.90 6.17
CA GLN A 182 -6.55 16.00 7.10
C GLN A 182 -6.66 14.57 6.59
N VAL A 183 -5.55 13.82 6.64
CA VAL A 183 -5.55 12.37 6.45
C VAL A 183 -5.30 11.65 7.78
N LEU A 184 -6.11 10.62 8.05
CA LEU A 184 -5.80 9.56 9.00
C LEU A 184 -5.50 8.29 8.21
N SER A 185 -4.27 7.81 8.25
CA SER A 185 -3.79 6.68 7.45
C SER A 185 -3.41 5.49 8.32
N ARG A 186 -3.73 4.28 7.86
CA ARG A 186 -3.12 3.05 8.39
C ARG A 186 -1.72 2.89 7.78
N HIS A 187 -0.89 2.10 8.44
CA HIS A 187 0.31 1.54 7.82
C HIS A 187 0.02 0.71 6.56
N GLY A 188 1.01 0.57 5.69
CA GLY A 188 0.95 -0.26 4.47
C GLY A 188 0.90 -1.77 4.74
N ALA A 189 0.88 -2.57 3.67
CA ALA A 189 0.94 -4.03 3.78
C ALA A 189 2.20 -4.50 4.52
N ARG A 190 2.02 -5.54 5.34
CA ARG A 190 3.06 -6.05 6.24
C ARG A 190 3.09 -7.56 6.31
N SER A 191 4.18 -8.08 6.85
CA SER A 191 4.27 -9.46 7.33
C SER A 191 3.28 -9.72 8.46
N PRO A 192 2.92 -10.99 8.75
CA PRO A 192 2.14 -11.35 9.94
C PRO A 192 2.80 -10.83 11.22
N THR A 193 2.05 -10.57 12.29
CA THR A 193 2.68 -10.28 13.60
C THR A 193 3.53 -11.46 14.06
N ALA A 194 4.59 -11.27 14.84
CA ALA A 194 5.48 -12.37 15.29
C ALA A 194 4.72 -13.60 15.83
N GLY A 195 3.71 -13.39 16.68
CA GLY A 195 2.89 -14.48 17.22
C GLY A 195 2.10 -15.26 16.15
N LYS A 196 1.48 -14.54 15.21
CA LYS A 196 0.79 -15.15 14.06
C LYS A 196 1.76 -15.84 13.11
N SER A 197 2.93 -15.24 12.83
CA SER A 197 3.94 -15.84 11.97
C SER A 197 4.42 -17.20 12.51
N LYS A 198 4.64 -17.27 13.84
CA LYS A 198 4.94 -18.53 14.54
C LYS A 198 3.80 -19.55 14.42
N ALA A 199 2.55 -19.13 14.59
CA ALA A 199 1.40 -20.02 14.49
C ALA A 199 1.24 -20.59 13.07
N TYR A 200 1.39 -19.75 12.03
CA TYR A 200 1.28 -20.19 10.64
C TYR A 200 2.42 -21.14 10.28
N ALA A 201 3.66 -20.83 10.68
CA ALA A 201 4.80 -21.71 10.47
C ALA A 201 4.59 -23.09 11.13
N ALA A 202 4.02 -23.13 12.34
CA ALA A 202 3.71 -24.38 13.03
C ALA A 202 2.63 -25.20 12.30
N THR A 203 1.58 -24.53 11.79
CA THR A 203 0.52 -25.19 10.99
C THR A 203 1.10 -25.80 9.70
N ILE A 204 1.96 -25.06 8.98
CA ILE A 204 2.62 -25.57 7.76
C ILE A 204 3.55 -26.74 8.07
N ALA A 205 4.37 -26.64 9.13
CA ALA A 205 5.25 -27.73 9.55
C ALA A 205 4.44 -29.00 9.86
N ARG A 206 3.31 -28.86 10.55
CA ARG A 206 2.43 -29.99 10.88
C ARG A 206 1.84 -30.67 9.63
N ILE A 207 1.45 -29.89 8.63
CA ILE A 207 0.99 -30.42 7.33
C ILE A 207 2.11 -31.24 6.67
N PHE A 208 3.35 -30.72 6.66
CA PHE A 208 4.49 -31.41 6.10
C PHE A 208 4.87 -32.68 6.86
N ASP A 209 4.89 -32.63 8.19
CA ASP A 209 5.23 -33.76 9.05
C ASP A 209 4.19 -34.89 8.96
N SER A 210 2.94 -34.55 8.64
CA SER A 210 1.86 -35.53 8.45
C SER A 210 1.85 -36.20 7.09
N ALA A 211 2.54 -35.63 6.09
CA ALA A 211 2.44 -36.10 4.71
C ALA A 211 3.17 -37.43 4.52
N THR A 212 2.42 -38.48 4.16
CA THR A 212 2.96 -39.82 3.88
C THR A 212 3.27 -40.04 2.39
N VAL A 213 2.78 -39.15 1.52
CA VAL A 213 3.01 -39.11 0.07
C VAL A 213 3.18 -37.66 -0.40
N PRO A 214 3.81 -37.41 -1.57
CA PRO A 214 3.88 -36.06 -2.14
C PRO A 214 2.49 -35.45 -2.32
N PHE A 215 2.39 -34.13 -2.11
CA PHE A 215 1.15 -33.40 -2.32
C PHE A 215 0.78 -33.41 -3.80
N ALA A 216 -0.51 -33.53 -4.11
CA ALA A 216 -1.00 -33.60 -5.48
C ALA A 216 -2.20 -32.68 -5.67
N ASP A 217 -2.40 -32.22 -6.90
CA ASP A 217 -3.63 -31.53 -7.27
C ASP A 217 -4.78 -32.55 -7.38
N GLY A 218 -5.97 -32.12 -6.98
CA GLY A 218 -7.14 -32.97 -6.99
C GLY A 218 -8.45 -32.19 -6.98
N PRO A 219 -9.59 -32.90 -6.94
CA PRO A 219 -10.91 -32.27 -6.95
C PRO A 219 -11.19 -31.43 -5.71
N ASP A 220 -10.50 -31.69 -4.59
CA ASP A 220 -10.66 -30.97 -3.32
C ASP A 220 -9.68 -29.78 -3.19
N GLY A 221 -8.77 -29.56 -4.15
CA GLY A 221 -7.85 -28.44 -4.18
C GLY A 221 -6.55 -28.72 -4.94
N ALA A 222 -5.85 -27.66 -5.34
CA ALA A 222 -4.54 -27.73 -5.98
C ALA A 222 -3.43 -27.64 -4.93
N PHE A 223 -3.03 -28.78 -4.35
CA PHE A 223 -2.05 -28.84 -3.25
C PHE A 223 -0.62 -29.11 -3.72
N ALA A 224 -0.38 -29.38 -5.01
CA ALA A 224 0.96 -29.77 -5.48
C ALA A 224 2.04 -28.72 -5.20
N PHE A 225 1.68 -27.43 -5.09
CA PHE A 225 2.60 -26.36 -4.74
C PHE A 225 3.24 -26.53 -3.35
N LEU A 226 2.61 -27.27 -2.44
CA LEU A 226 3.11 -27.49 -1.08
C LEU A 226 4.42 -28.29 -1.06
N ASN A 227 4.71 -29.10 -2.09
CA ASN A 227 5.98 -29.85 -2.17
C ASN A 227 7.20 -28.91 -2.19
N ASP A 228 7.06 -27.77 -2.87
CA ASP A 228 8.12 -26.77 -3.03
C ASP A 228 7.95 -25.57 -2.10
N TYR A 229 6.82 -25.49 -1.40
CA TYR A 229 6.53 -24.38 -0.49
C TYR A 229 7.51 -24.37 0.69
N ARG A 230 8.00 -23.18 1.01
CA ARG A 230 8.82 -22.91 2.19
C ARG A 230 8.27 -21.66 2.85
N TYR A 231 7.92 -21.77 4.13
CA TYR A 231 7.47 -20.63 4.91
C TYR A 231 8.64 -19.64 5.08
N ARG A 232 8.54 -18.47 4.44
CA ARG A 232 9.58 -17.42 4.43
C ARG A 232 9.06 -16.05 4.86
N LEU A 233 7.82 -15.96 5.33
CA LEU A 233 7.26 -14.70 5.80
C LEU A 233 8.04 -14.19 7.02
N GLY A 234 8.32 -12.90 7.02
CA GLY A 234 8.91 -12.22 8.17
C GLY A 234 7.90 -12.05 9.31
N SER A 235 8.13 -11.03 10.13
CA SER A 235 7.21 -10.64 11.20
C SER A 235 7.11 -9.14 11.33
N ASP A 236 5.89 -8.64 11.58
CA ASP A 236 5.53 -7.28 11.98
C ASP A 236 5.80 -6.16 10.98
N GLU A 237 6.83 -6.26 10.17
CA GLU A 237 7.33 -5.20 9.31
C GLU A 237 6.61 -5.09 7.97
N LEU A 238 6.66 -3.88 7.38
CA LEU A 238 6.15 -3.64 6.04
C LEU A 238 6.84 -4.55 5.02
N THR A 239 6.09 -4.95 4.00
CA THR A 239 6.65 -5.53 2.79
C THR A 239 7.01 -4.40 1.82
N ARG A 240 7.86 -4.65 0.81
CA ARG A 240 8.14 -3.64 -0.22
C ARG A 240 6.86 -3.19 -0.95
N PHE A 241 5.90 -4.10 -1.10
CA PHE A 241 4.57 -3.76 -1.60
C PHE A 241 3.86 -2.75 -0.70
N GLY A 242 3.89 -2.93 0.63
CA GLY A 242 3.30 -1.98 1.58
C GLY A 242 3.98 -0.62 1.60
N GLU A 243 5.30 -0.57 1.44
CA GLU A 243 6.05 0.68 1.27
C GLU A 243 5.56 1.45 0.03
N LYS A 244 5.44 0.75 -1.11
CA LYS A 244 4.90 1.30 -2.37
C LYS A 244 3.47 1.82 -2.20
N GLN A 245 2.61 1.12 -1.48
CA GLN A 245 1.24 1.60 -1.21
C GLN A 245 1.23 2.94 -0.47
N MET A 246 2.14 3.14 0.48
CA MET A 246 2.22 4.39 1.24
C MET A 246 2.74 5.54 0.38
N PHE A 247 3.74 5.28 -0.46
CA PHE A 247 4.17 6.23 -1.49
C PHE A 247 3.01 6.65 -2.40
N TYR A 248 2.29 5.68 -2.97
CA TYR A 248 1.09 5.95 -3.78
C TYR A 248 0.02 6.74 -3.03
N SER A 249 -0.21 6.44 -1.75
CA SER A 249 -1.16 7.19 -0.93
C SER A 249 -0.75 8.64 -0.72
N GLY A 250 0.56 8.93 -0.61
CA GLY A 250 1.09 10.29 -0.51
C GLY A 250 0.92 11.08 -1.80
N THR A 251 1.26 10.46 -2.93
CA THR A 251 1.07 11.04 -4.27
C THR A 251 -0.40 11.34 -4.53
N HIS A 252 -1.28 10.39 -4.25
CA HIS A 252 -2.73 10.57 -4.41
C HIS A 252 -3.28 11.73 -3.56
N PHE A 253 -2.85 11.84 -2.29
CA PHE A 253 -3.26 12.94 -1.43
C PHE A 253 -2.83 14.29 -1.99
N TYR A 254 -1.57 14.39 -2.45
CA TYR A 254 -1.07 15.61 -3.07
C TYR A 254 -1.88 15.99 -4.32
N GLU A 255 -2.12 15.05 -5.22
CA GLU A 255 -2.88 15.27 -6.45
C GLU A 255 -4.31 15.75 -6.16
N ARG A 256 -4.98 15.13 -5.18
CA ARG A 256 -6.34 15.48 -4.77
C ARG A 256 -6.44 16.90 -4.21
N TYR A 257 -5.47 17.31 -3.37
CA TYR A 257 -5.50 18.59 -2.65
C TYR A 257 -4.53 19.63 -3.21
N GLN A 258 -4.06 19.46 -4.45
CA GLN A 258 -3.06 20.36 -5.04
C GLN A 258 -3.50 21.83 -5.05
N SER A 259 -4.80 22.11 -5.17
CA SER A 259 -5.36 23.48 -5.15
C SER A 259 -5.30 24.14 -3.77
N LEU A 260 -5.31 23.34 -2.69
CA LEU A 260 -5.07 23.81 -1.32
C LEU A 260 -3.57 23.98 -1.06
N ILE A 261 -2.77 23.02 -1.53
CA ILE A 261 -1.33 22.89 -1.23
C ILE A 261 -0.48 23.90 -2.01
N ARG A 262 -0.78 24.14 -3.31
CA ARG A 262 -0.07 25.11 -4.14
C ARG A 262 -0.65 26.49 -3.94
N ARG A 263 0.11 27.38 -3.32
CA ARG A 263 -0.26 28.80 -3.21
C ARG A 263 0.66 29.68 -4.05
N PRO A 264 0.12 30.67 -4.77
CA PRO A 264 0.94 31.66 -5.45
C PRO A 264 1.76 32.45 -4.43
N ALA A 265 3.07 32.57 -4.62
CA ALA A 265 4.01 33.10 -3.62
C ALA A 265 3.77 34.58 -3.23
N SER A 266 2.89 35.29 -3.95
CA SER A 266 2.56 36.71 -3.74
C SER A 266 1.13 36.96 -3.24
N GLY A 267 0.40 35.92 -2.79
CA GLY A 267 -0.92 36.10 -2.16
C GLY A 267 -2.05 36.57 -3.09
N GLY A 268 -1.86 36.50 -4.42
CA GLY A 268 -2.89 36.83 -5.41
C GLY A 268 -3.71 35.60 -5.84
N ASN A 269 -4.97 35.77 -6.22
CA ASN A 269 -5.94 34.68 -6.39
C ASN A 269 -5.80 33.83 -7.67
N ASN A 270 -4.64 33.83 -8.35
CA ASN A 270 -4.50 33.15 -9.65
C ASN A 270 -3.19 32.37 -9.76
N ALA A 271 -3.25 31.06 -9.50
CA ALA A 271 -2.16 30.09 -9.70
C ALA A 271 -2.26 29.35 -11.04
N SER A 272 -2.73 30.02 -12.10
CA SER A 272 -2.96 29.38 -13.40
C SER A 272 -1.73 29.26 -14.30
N SER A 273 -0.55 29.75 -13.85
CA SER A 273 0.70 29.68 -14.62
C SER A 273 1.67 28.68 -13.99
N SER A 274 2.07 27.67 -14.76
CA SER A 274 3.05 26.64 -14.40
C SER A 274 4.47 27.17 -14.17
N SER A 275 4.72 28.48 -14.39
CA SER A 275 6.03 29.12 -14.27
C SER A 275 6.14 30.15 -13.13
N ALA A 276 5.06 30.41 -12.38
CA ALA A 276 5.09 31.35 -11.27
C ALA A 276 5.69 30.69 -10.00
N PRO A 277 6.55 31.39 -9.22
CA PRO A 277 7.00 30.89 -7.93
C PRO A 277 5.77 30.65 -7.03
N CYS A 278 5.58 29.41 -6.61
CA CYS A 278 4.51 29.00 -5.70
C CYS A 278 5.12 28.54 -4.38
N SER A 279 4.62 29.07 -3.26
CA SER A 279 4.88 28.49 -1.94
C SER A 279 3.97 27.26 -1.77
N SER A 280 4.51 26.15 -1.28
CA SER A 280 3.74 24.94 -1.03
C SER A 280 3.56 24.72 0.47
N ILE A 281 2.32 24.43 0.88
CA ILE A 281 2.01 24.04 2.26
C ILE A 281 2.62 22.67 2.53
N ARG A 282 3.41 22.58 3.60
CA ARG A 282 3.90 21.30 4.12
C ARG A 282 2.90 20.76 5.15
N PRO A 283 2.51 19.48 5.08
CA PRO A 283 1.66 18.88 6.11
C PRO A 283 2.34 18.89 7.47
N PHE A 284 1.56 19.10 8.53
CA PHE A 284 1.96 18.72 9.88
C PHE A 284 1.71 17.23 10.08
N VAL A 285 2.73 16.49 10.55
CA VAL A 285 2.71 15.02 10.55
C VAL A 285 2.89 14.44 11.94
N ARG A 286 2.06 13.46 12.29
CA ARG A 286 2.21 12.63 13.49
C ARG A 286 2.10 11.15 13.17
N ALA A 287 2.74 10.30 13.96
CA ALA A 287 2.64 8.85 13.83
C ALA A 287 2.62 8.18 15.20
N ALA A 288 1.82 7.12 15.34
CA ALA A 288 2.01 6.18 16.43
C ALA A 288 3.42 5.56 16.33
N ASP A 289 4.14 5.49 17.44
CA ASP A 289 5.55 5.12 17.50
C ASP A 289 5.74 3.59 17.46
N GLN A 290 5.33 3.01 16.35
CA GLN A 290 5.65 1.64 15.98
C GLN A 290 6.30 1.64 14.62
N HIS A 291 7.36 0.83 14.47
CA HIS A 291 8.25 0.87 13.31
C HIS A 291 7.50 0.88 11.97
N ARG A 292 6.59 -0.07 11.72
CA ARG A 292 5.79 -0.11 10.49
C ARG A 292 4.93 1.14 10.23
N VAL A 293 4.46 1.83 11.27
CA VAL A 293 3.65 3.06 11.15
C VAL A 293 4.55 4.25 10.84
N VAL A 294 5.70 4.36 11.52
CA VAL A 294 6.69 5.41 11.26
C VAL A 294 7.25 5.30 9.84
N ILE A 295 7.62 4.09 9.39
CA ILE A 295 8.09 3.88 8.02
C ILE A 295 6.98 4.17 7.01
N SER A 296 5.71 3.88 7.32
CA SER A 296 4.59 4.25 6.47
C SER A 296 4.45 5.78 6.31
N ALA A 297 4.64 6.53 7.39
CA ALA A 297 4.63 7.99 7.35
C ALA A 297 5.75 8.56 6.46
N LEU A 298 6.94 7.97 6.53
CA LEU A 298 8.09 8.37 5.70
C LEU A 298 7.84 8.13 4.21
N TYR A 299 7.37 6.94 3.82
CA TYR A 299 7.06 6.66 2.42
C TYR A 299 5.88 7.50 1.91
N TRP A 300 4.90 7.80 2.76
CA TRP A 300 3.81 8.71 2.40
C TRP A 300 4.32 10.13 2.15
N LEU A 301 5.21 10.64 2.99
CA LEU A 301 5.84 11.96 2.80
C LEU A 301 6.66 12.02 1.51
N ASP A 302 7.35 10.93 1.19
CA ASP A 302 8.10 10.82 -0.07
C ASP A 302 7.19 10.87 -1.30
N GLY A 303 6.09 10.11 -1.30
CA GLY A 303 5.09 10.16 -2.36
C GLY A 303 4.41 11.52 -2.49
N PHE A 304 4.15 12.18 -1.36
CA PHE A 304 3.62 13.55 -1.31
C PHE A 304 4.61 14.54 -1.94
N ASP A 305 5.90 14.46 -1.59
CA ASP A 305 6.95 15.32 -2.15
C ASP A 305 7.22 15.05 -3.63
N ARG A 306 7.11 13.80 -4.09
CA ARG A 306 7.20 13.47 -5.52
C ARG A 306 6.12 14.20 -6.33
N GLY A 307 4.86 14.12 -5.89
CA GLY A 307 3.77 14.84 -6.53
C GLY A 307 4.00 16.36 -6.53
N ARG A 308 4.55 16.88 -5.41
CA ARG A 308 4.90 18.29 -5.23
C ARG A 308 5.97 18.79 -6.18
N LEU A 309 7.08 18.06 -6.31
CA LEU A 309 8.30 18.50 -6.98
C LEU A 309 8.39 18.12 -8.45
N GLU A 310 7.86 16.96 -8.82
CA GLU A 310 8.18 16.32 -10.11
C GLU A 310 6.93 15.98 -10.95
N GLY A 311 5.72 16.24 -10.43
CA GLY A 311 4.46 16.04 -11.17
C GLY A 311 3.95 14.59 -11.21
N PRO A 312 2.91 14.29 -12.02
CA PRO A 312 2.26 12.98 -12.09
C PRO A 312 3.23 11.86 -12.51
N PHE A 313 2.95 10.66 -12.05
CA PHE A 313 3.77 9.45 -12.24
C PHE A 313 3.35 8.65 -13.50
N ASP A 314 4.33 8.13 -14.27
CA ASP A 314 4.10 7.12 -15.31
C ASP A 314 4.31 5.72 -14.71
N ASP A 315 3.39 4.78 -14.96
CA ASP A 315 3.30 3.45 -14.30
C ASP A 315 4.55 2.54 -14.42
N ASP A 316 5.55 2.88 -15.25
CA ASP A 316 6.71 2.04 -15.61
C ASP A 316 8.01 2.35 -14.82
N ASP A 317 8.07 3.40 -14.00
CA ASP A 317 9.27 3.73 -13.21
C ASP A 317 9.42 2.85 -11.96
N ASP A 318 10.65 2.45 -11.60
CA ASP A 318 10.94 1.71 -10.36
C ASP A 318 10.75 2.61 -9.12
N VAL A 319 9.49 2.71 -8.68
CA VAL A 319 9.02 3.52 -7.54
C VAL A 319 9.89 3.36 -6.30
N LEU A 320 10.35 2.15 -6.00
CA LEU A 320 11.14 1.89 -4.80
C LEU A 320 12.60 2.28 -4.97
N SER A 321 13.15 2.30 -6.19
CA SER A 321 14.47 2.90 -6.41
C SER A 321 14.44 4.42 -6.17
N THR A 322 13.37 5.09 -6.58
CA THR A 322 13.14 6.52 -6.33
C THR A 322 12.96 6.78 -4.84
N ALA A 323 12.09 6.01 -4.18
CA ALA A 323 11.82 6.15 -2.74
C ALA A 323 13.00 5.74 -1.85
N ALA A 324 13.76 4.72 -2.24
CA ALA A 324 15.00 4.36 -1.56
C ALA A 324 16.09 5.40 -1.79
N SER A 325 16.17 6.02 -2.97
CA SER A 325 17.12 7.10 -3.26
C SER A 325 16.79 8.37 -2.48
N SER A 326 15.52 8.72 -2.31
CA SER A 326 15.09 9.85 -1.50
C SER A 326 15.26 9.57 0.00
N MET A 327 14.94 8.37 0.49
CA MET A 327 15.23 7.97 1.87
C MET A 327 16.73 7.87 2.15
N ALA A 328 17.54 7.42 1.18
CA ALA A 328 19.00 7.41 1.30
C ALA A 328 19.56 8.84 1.32
N ARG A 329 19.00 9.78 0.54
CA ARG A 329 19.31 11.22 0.67
C ARG A 329 18.93 11.75 2.06
N ALA A 330 17.72 11.45 2.52
CA ALA A 330 17.23 11.84 3.85
C ALA A 330 18.04 11.22 5.01
N ARG A 331 18.66 10.05 4.81
CA ARG A 331 19.56 9.39 5.78
C ARG A 331 21.03 9.77 5.64
N ALA A 332 21.48 10.23 4.47
CA ALA A 332 22.85 10.66 4.24
C ALA A 332 23.12 12.08 4.76
N GLU A 333 22.07 12.89 4.95
CA GLU A 333 22.15 14.27 5.42
C GLU A 333 21.64 14.38 6.87
N ASP A 334 22.49 13.98 7.83
CA ASP A 334 22.29 14.16 9.28
C ASP A 334 22.61 15.62 9.72
N VAL A 335 22.44 16.58 8.81
CA VAL A 335 22.41 18.01 9.07
C VAL A 335 20.98 18.43 8.78
N ALA A 336 20.28 18.92 9.81
CA ALA A 336 18.94 19.45 9.68
C ALA A 336 18.92 20.61 8.67
N GLU A 337 18.65 20.29 7.40
CA GLU A 337 18.42 21.29 6.37
C GLU A 337 17.06 21.96 6.62
N PRO A 338 16.91 23.26 6.29
CA PRO A 338 15.63 23.94 6.27
C PRO A 338 14.70 23.23 5.27
N GLY A 339 13.81 22.38 5.77
CA GLY A 339 12.86 21.64 4.93
C GLY A 339 12.86 20.12 5.06
N SER A 340 13.40 19.53 6.12
CA SER A 340 13.02 18.17 6.54
C SER A 340 11.66 18.18 7.25
N TYR A 341 10.89 17.09 7.16
CA TYR A 341 9.63 16.94 7.89
C TYR A 341 9.92 16.54 9.34
N GLU A 342 9.36 17.28 10.30
CA GLU A 342 9.33 16.86 11.69
C GLU A 342 8.07 16.01 11.93
N ILE A 343 8.26 14.70 12.19
CA ILE A 343 7.17 13.80 12.56
C ILE A 343 7.08 13.76 14.09
N VAL A 344 5.94 14.15 14.64
CA VAL A 344 5.68 13.94 16.08
C VAL A 344 5.35 12.47 16.31
N LEU A 345 6.22 11.77 17.02
CA LEU A 345 6.03 10.37 17.39
C LEU A 345 5.27 10.27 18.71
N LEU A 346 4.18 9.49 18.72
CA LEU A 346 3.40 9.20 19.91
C LEU A 346 3.72 7.78 20.41
N PRO A 347 4.47 7.64 21.53
CA PRO A 347 4.85 6.36 22.11
C PRO A 347 3.70 5.35 22.22
N GLU A 348 3.99 4.11 21.81
CA GLU A 348 3.12 2.95 21.99
C GLU A 348 3.51 2.15 23.23
N ARG A 349 3.40 2.79 24.40
CA ARG A 349 3.73 2.17 25.68
C ARG A 349 2.64 2.42 26.72
N ALA A 350 2.49 1.47 27.62
CA ALA A 350 1.53 1.57 28.72
C ALA A 350 1.68 2.88 29.49
N GLY A 351 0.54 3.54 29.78
CA GLY A 351 0.48 4.79 30.52
C GLY A 351 0.83 6.05 29.71
N PHE A 352 1.08 5.94 28.40
CA PHE A 352 1.22 7.11 27.53
C PHE A 352 -0.09 7.40 26.79
N ASN A 353 -0.61 8.61 26.98
CA ASN A 353 -1.81 9.08 26.28
C ASN A 353 -1.52 9.27 24.78
N ASN A 354 -2.14 8.44 23.94
CA ASN A 354 -1.91 8.40 22.50
C ASN A 354 -3.24 8.24 21.77
N THR A 355 -3.63 9.27 21.00
CA THR A 355 -4.86 9.28 20.20
C THR A 355 -4.77 8.43 18.94
N LEU A 356 -3.56 8.06 18.51
CA LEU A 356 -3.30 7.21 17.35
C LEU A 356 -3.06 5.73 17.71
N SER A 357 -2.99 5.42 19.01
CA SER A 357 -2.91 4.05 19.51
C SER A 357 -3.34 3.98 20.98
N TYR A 358 -4.56 3.51 21.26
CA TYR A 358 -5.12 3.56 22.62
C TYR A 358 -4.35 2.71 23.65
N ASN A 359 -3.57 1.71 23.21
CA ASN A 359 -2.60 0.91 23.99
C ASN A 359 -2.89 0.74 25.50
N GLY A 360 -4.05 0.19 25.84
CA GLY A 360 -4.39 -0.19 27.22
C GLY A 360 -4.69 0.99 28.15
N LEU A 361 -4.93 2.19 27.63
CA LEU A 361 -5.39 3.35 28.41
C LEU A 361 -6.77 3.13 29.02
N CYS A 362 -7.59 2.26 28.43
CA CYS A 362 -8.91 1.86 28.90
C CYS A 362 -8.89 0.39 29.35
N PRO A 363 -8.64 0.07 30.63
CA PRO A 363 -8.52 -1.31 31.11
C PRO A 363 -9.76 -2.18 30.88
N ALA A 364 -10.97 -1.60 30.97
CA ALA A 364 -12.22 -2.32 30.74
C ALA A 364 -12.45 -2.70 29.26
N PHE A 365 -11.71 -2.11 28.32
CA PHE A 365 -11.84 -2.40 26.90
C PHE A 365 -11.02 -3.65 26.52
N THR A 366 -11.72 -4.74 26.15
CA THR A 366 -11.08 -6.04 25.87
C THR A 366 -11.18 -6.51 24.42
N GLY A 367 -12.00 -5.87 23.58
CA GLY A 367 -12.28 -6.30 22.19
C GLY A 367 -12.84 -7.71 22.02
N SER A 368 -13.12 -8.43 23.11
CA SER A 368 -13.42 -9.86 23.14
C SER A 368 -14.71 -10.26 22.43
N ALA A 369 -15.68 -9.33 22.35
CA ALA A 369 -16.91 -9.49 21.59
C ALA A 369 -16.65 -9.73 20.09
N GLY A 370 -15.60 -9.13 19.52
CA GLY A 370 -15.14 -9.40 18.16
C GLY A 370 -14.79 -10.87 17.95
N HIS A 371 -14.01 -11.46 18.85
CA HIS A 371 -13.66 -12.88 18.77
C HIS A 371 -14.87 -13.80 18.96
N ALA A 372 -15.84 -13.42 19.81
CA ALA A 372 -17.07 -14.19 19.99
C ALA A 372 -17.95 -14.18 18.73
N ALA A 373 -18.12 -13.02 18.09
CA ALA A 373 -18.81 -12.90 16.81
C ALA A 373 -18.12 -13.71 15.71
N GLN A 374 -16.78 -13.61 15.62
CA GLN A 374 -15.99 -14.39 14.67
C GLN A 374 -16.15 -15.90 14.85
N ARG A 375 -16.07 -16.41 16.10
CA ARG A 375 -16.28 -17.84 16.36
C ARG A 375 -17.67 -18.31 15.94
N THR A 376 -18.70 -17.51 16.25
CA THR A 376 -20.09 -17.81 15.90
C THR A 376 -20.26 -17.91 14.39
N PHE A 377 -19.70 -16.96 13.64
CA PHE A 377 -19.79 -16.93 12.19
C PHE A 377 -18.91 -17.98 11.51
N ALA A 378 -17.68 -18.20 11.99
CA ALA A 378 -16.79 -19.22 11.46
C ALA A 378 -17.44 -20.61 11.48
N ALA A 379 -18.19 -20.93 12.54
CA ALA A 379 -18.93 -22.19 12.67
C ALA A 379 -19.98 -22.43 11.58
N THR A 380 -20.39 -21.40 10.82
CA THR A 380 -21.39 -21.56 9.74
C THR A 380 -20.78 -21.93 8.40
N PHE A 381 -19.48 -21.76 8.18
CA PHE A 381 -18.87 -21.99 6.86
C PHE A 381 -17.51 -22.70 6.89
N VAL A 382 -16.70 -22.51 7.94
CA VAL A 382 -15.35 -23.10 8.03
C VAL A 382 -15.36 -24.63 8.10
N PRO A 383 -16.27 -25.31 8.86
CA PRO A 383 -16.23 -26.78 8.96
C PRO A 383 -16.31 -27.51 7.62
N ALA A 384 -17.09 -26.98 6.67
CA ALA A 384 -17.20 -27.56 5.32
C ALA A 384 -15.89 -27.42 4.53
N ILE A 385 -15.18 -26.29 4.70
CA ILE A 385 -13.86 -26.05 4.12
C ILE A 385 -12.84 -27.00 4.75
N THR A 386 -12.81 -27.09 6.08
CA THR A 386 -11.90 -27.96 6.82
C THR A 386 -12.06 -29.42 6.40
N ALA A 387 -13.29 -29.90 6.26
CA ALA A 387 -13.56 -31.23 5.76
C ALA A 387 -13.07 -31.44 4.31
N ARG A 388 -13.16 -30.42 3.44
CA ARG A 388 -12.60 -30.47 2.08
C ARG A 388 -11.08 -30.54 2.10
N LEU A 389 -10.43 -29.66 2.85
CA LEU A 389 -8.97 -29.62 2.93
C LEU A 389 -8.41 -30.94 3.49
N ASN A 390 -9.04 -31.53 4.50
CA ASN A 390 -8.62 -32.82 5.06
C ASN A 390 -8.83 -34.02 4.12
N ARG A 391 -9.71 -33.92 3.10
CA ARG A 391 -9.77 -34.92 2.02
C ARG A 391 -8.62 -34.77 1.02
N GLY A 392 -8.26 -33.52 0.71
CA GLY A 392 -7.15 -33.21 -0.20
C GLY A 392 -5.76 -33.35 0.43
N LEU A 393 -5.68 -33.26 1.75
CA LEU A 393 -4.48 -33.47 2.57
C LEU A 393 -4.75 -34.59 3.59
N PRO A 394 -4.73 -35.87 3.15
CA PRO A 394 -4.85 -37.00 4.06
C PRO A 394 -3.82 -36.87 5.20
N ASP A 395 -4.20 -37.32 6.40
CA ASP A 395 -3.37 -37.29 7.62
C ASP A 395 -3.08 -35.89 8.22
N ALA A 396 -3.32 -34.80 7.47
CA ALA A 396 -3.08 -33.44 7.96
C ALA A 396 -4.01 -33.03 9.10
N ASN A 397 -5.19 -33.65 9.26
CA ASN A 397 -6.12 -33.43 10.38
C ASN A 397 -6.22 -31.95 10.83
N LEU A 398 -6.51 -31.05 9.89
CA LEU A 398 -6.66 -29.62 10.10
C LEU A 398 -7.87 -29.34 11.00
N THR A 399 -7.69 -28.39 11.91
CA THR A 399 -8.79 -27.78 12.67
C THR A 399 -9.40 -26.60 11.90
N ASP A 400 -10.59 -26.16 12.32
CA ASP A 400 -11.22 -24.94 11.80
C ASP A 400 -10.33 -23.71 11.99
N ALA A 401 -9.65 -23.62 13.15
CA ALA A 401 -8.73 -22.53 13.43
C ALA A 401 -7.54 -22.52 12.47
N GLU A 402 -6.96 -23.69 12.16
CA GLU A 402 -5.88 -23.80 11.18
C GLU A 402 -6.38 -23.57 9.75
N THR A 403 -7.62 -23.92 9.45
CA THR A 403 -8.24 -23.59 8.16
C THR A 403 -8.31 -22.09 7.95
N VAL A 404 -8.70 -21.32 8.98
CA VAL A 404 -8.63 -19.85 8.93
C VAL A 404 -7.20 -19.35 8.82
N GLN A 405 -6.21 -20.00 9.44
CA GLN A 405 -4.79 -19.65 9.25
C GLN A 405 -4.33 -19.87 7.80
N LEU A 406 -4.79 -20.93 7.12
CA LEU A 406 -4.53 -21.15 5.71
C LEU A 406 -5.21 -20.08 4.83
N MET A 407 -6.38 -19.59 5.22
CA MET A 407 -7.00 -18.41 4.57
C MET A 407 -6.17 -17.15 4.82
N ASP A 408 -5.67 -16.93 6.05
CA ASP A 408 -4.79 -15.80 6.40
C ASP A 408 -3.49 -15.81 5.55
N LEU A 409 -2.95 -16.99 5.20
CA LEU A 409 -1.74 -17.08 4.38
C LEU A 409 -1.90 -16.54 2.96
N CYS A 410 -3.09 -16.58 2.37
CA CYS A 410 -3.33 -16.05 1.02
C CYS A 410 -2.94 -14.56 0.89
N PRO A 411 -3.50 -13.61 1.67
CA PRO A 411 -3.10 -12.21 1.60
C PRO A 411 -1.62 -12.01 1.95
N PHE A 412 -1.14 -12.62 3.05
CA PHE A 412 0.24 -12.40 3.50
C PHE A 412 1.29 -12.90 2.49
N GLU A 413 1.09 -14.07 1.89
CA GLU A 413 1.98 -14.58 0.84
C GLU A 413 1.88 -13.82 -0.47
N THR A 414 0.72 -13.20 -0.76
CA THR A 414 0.54 -12.40 -1.97
C THR A 414 1.29 -11.08 -1.87
N VAL A 415 1.23 -10.40 -0.71
CA VAL A 415 1.88 -9.09 -0.52
C VAL A 415 3.35 -9.18 -0.08
N ALA A 416 3.83 -10.38 0.25
CA ALA A 416 5.22 -10.62 0.64
C ALA A 416 6.16 -10.65 -0.57
N ASP A 417 7.38 -10.19 -0.33
CA ASP A 417 8.45 -10.24 -1.32
C ASP A 417 8.92 -11.66 -1.53
N LYS A 418 9.07 -12.07 -2.79
CA LYS A 418 9.59 -13.39 -3.14
C LYS A 418 11.10 -13.28 -3.26
N LEU A 419 11.78 -13.79 -2.23
CA LEU A 419 13.22 -14.00 -2.24
C LEU A 419 13.53 -15.20 -3.14
N ASP A 420 14.06 -14.94 -4.33
CA ASP A 420 14.74 -15.97 -5.13
C ASP A 420 16.21 -15.97 -4.66
N VAL A 421 16.63 -16.99 -3.92
CA VAL A 421 18.03 -17.06 -3.43
C VAL A 421 19.01 -17.40 -4.56
N ASP A 422 18.49 -17.87 -5.70
CA ASP A 422 19.27 -18.27 -6.87
C ASP A 422 19.28 -17.19 -7.97
N ARG A 423 18.53 -16.09 -7.78
CA ARG A 423 18.55 -14.90 -8.65
C ARG A 423 18.66 -13.63 -7.82
N GLU A 424 19.54 -12.71 -8.21
CA GLU A 424 19.68 -11.38 -7.58
C GLU A 424 18.40 -10.51 -7.62
N ASP A 425 17.36 -10.98 -8.33
CA ASP A 425 16.12 -10.24 -8.56
C ASP A 425 15.04 -10.59 -7.51
N ASN A 426 15.08 -9.93 -6.36
CA ASN A 426 13.99 -9.97 -5.38
C ASN A 426 12.70 -9.39 -6.00
N LYS A 427 11.70 -10.24 -6.24
CA LYS A 427 10.41 -9.81 -6.78
C LYS A 427 9.53 -9.23 -5.68
N MET A 428 9.06 -8.00 -5.90
CA MET A 428 8.08 -7.34 -5.02
C MET A 428 6.78 -8.14 -4.97
N GLY A 429 6.17 -8.22 -3.78
CA GLY A 429 4.82 -8.74 -3.62
C GLY A 429 3.75 -7.97 -4.39
N GLY A 430 2.53 -8.52 -4.43
CA GLY A 430 1.33 -7.90 -4.99
C GLY A 430 1.08 -8.22 -6.47
N ARG A 431 2.03 -8.74 -7.24
CA ARG A 431 1.77 -9.10 -8.65
C ARG A 431 1.17 -10.50 -8.80
N GLU A 432 1.77 -11.47 -8.13
CA GLU A 432 1.41 -12.89 -8.22
C GLU A 432 0.50 -13.26 -7.05
N LEU A 433 -0.66 -13.85 -7.33
CA LEU A 433 -1.57 -14.34 -6.30
C LEU A 433 -0.98 -15.58 -5.63
N SER A 434 -0.99 -15.63 -4.31
CA SER A 434 -0.52 -16.79 -3.56
C SER A 434 -1.28 -18.07 -3.95
N PRO A 435 -0.60 -19.23 -4.11
CA PRO A 435 -1.28 -20.51 -4.35
C PRO A 435 -2.28 -20.89 -3.25
N PHE A 436 -2.07 -20.44 -2.00
CA PHE A 436 -3.04 -20.61 -0.91
C PHE A 436 -4.40 -20.00 -1.26
N CYS A 437 -4.43 -18.94 -2.07
CA CYS A 437 -5.68 -18.32 -2.49
C CYS A 437 -6.56 -19.26 -3.32
N GLY A 438 -5.93 -20.15 -4.11
CA GLY A 438 -6.61 -21.12 -4.96
C GLY A 438 -7.20 -22.32 -4.22
N LEU A 439 -6.96 -22.45 -2.91
CA LEU A 439 -7.55 -23.50 -2.08
C LEU A 439 -9.00 -23.19 -1.66
N PHE A 440 -9.45 -21.95 -1.88
CA PHE A 440 -10.75 -21.45 -1.44
C PHE A 440 -11.52 -20.81 -2.59
N THR A 441 -12.85 -20.94 -2.54
CA THR A 441 -13.74 -20.37 -3.57
C THR A 441 -14.02 -18.88 -3.31
N GLU A 442 -14.50 -18.16 -4.31
CA GLU A 442 -14.92 -16.75 -4.13
C GLU A 442 -16.00 -16.60 -3.04
N ALA A 443 -16.95 -17.54 -2.94
CA ALA A 443 -17.97 -17.50 -1.90
C ALA A 443 -17.37 -17.64 -0.49
N GLU A 444 -16.31 -18.43 -0.33
CA GLU A 444 -15.57 -18.59 0.91
C GLU A 444 -14.75 -17.36 1.23
N TRP A 445 -14.16 -16.71 0.23
CA TRP A 445 -13.49 -15.41 0.40
C TRP A 445 -14.47 -14.32 0.86
N ARG A 446 -15.66 -14.24 0.27
CA ARG A 446 -16.71 -13.31 0.73
C ARG A 446 -17.16 -13.61 2.17
N ALA A 447 -17.21 -14.88 2.56
CA ALA A 447 -17.46 -15.25 3.96
C ALA A 447 -16.28 -14.84 4.87
N TYR A 448 -15.05 -15.04 4.45
CA TYR A 448 -13.86 -14.61 5.19
C TYR A 448 -13.78 -13.09 5.36
N ASP A 449 -14.12 -12.30 4.34
CA ASP A 449 -14.23 -10.84 4.46
C ASP A 449 -15.25 -10.42 5.52
N TYR A 450 -16.38 -11.12 5.56
CA TYR A 450 -17.41 -10.89 6.57
C TYR A 450 -16.95 -11.32 7.97
N LEU A 451 -16.23 -12.43 8.09
CA LEU A 451 -15.58 -12.86 9.33
C LEU A 451 -14.64 -11.76 9.86
N GLN A 452 -13.83 -11.15 8.99
CA GLN A 452 -12.97 -10.03 9.36
C GLN A 452 -13.78 -8.78 9.77
N THR A 453 -14.85 -8.49 9.03
CA THR A 453 -15.79 -7.39 9.31
C THR A 453 -16.41 -7.51 10.71
N LEU A 454 -16.88 -8.70 11.10
CA LEU A 454 -17.40 -8.96 12.44
C LEU A 454 -16.35 -8.72 13.53
N GLY A 455 -15.11 -9.15 13.28
CA GLY A 455 -14.00 -8.93 14.19
C GLY A 455 -13.77 -7.45 14.49
N LYS A 456 -13.78 -6.60 13.46
CA LYS A 456 -13.61 -5.15 13.62
C LYS A 456 -14.85 -4.48 14.22
N TRP A 457 -16.05 -4.82 13.75
CA TRP A 457 -17.30 -4.21 14.20
C TRP A 457 -17.53 -4.40 15.70
N TYR A 458 -17.48 -5.66 16.16
CA TYR A 458 -17.73 -6.02 17.56
C TYR A 458 -16.49 -5.91 18.45
N GLY A 459 -15.29 -5.90 17.87
CA GLY A 459 -14.05 -5.70 18.63
C GLY A 459 -13.80 -4.23 18.96
N ASN A 460 -13.79 -3.37 17.94
CA ASN A 460 -13.28 -1.99 18.03
C ASN A 460 -14.28 -0.94 17.55
N GLY A 461 -15.28 -1.32 16.76
CA GLY A 461 -16.24 -0.41 16.14
C GLY A 461 -17.48 -0.15 16.99
N ALA A 462 -18.56 0.24 16.30
CA ALA A 462 -19.83 0.61 16.91
C ALA A 462 -20.56 -0.57 17.59
N GLY A 463 -20.21 -1.81 17.27
CA GLY A 463 -20.73 -3.00 17.96
C GLY A 463 -20.06 -3.28 19.30
N SER A 464 -19.00 -2.55 19.65
CA SER A 464 -18.26 -2.71 20.89
C SER A 464 -18.67 -1.65 21.91
N VAL A 465 -18.94 -2.08 23.15
CA VAL A 465 -19.43 -1.21 24.24
C VAL A 465 -18.56 0.02 24.48
N LEU A 466 -17.23 -0.14 24.40
CA LEU A 466 -16.24 0.93 24.57
C LEU A 466 -15.40 1.18 23.31
N GLY A 467 -15.79 0.63 22.15
CA GLY A 467 -15.04 0.77 20.90
C GLY A 467 -14.98 2.21 20.42
N ALA A 468 -16.15 2.86 20.29
CA ALA A 468 -16.24 4.28 19.94
C ALA A 468 -15.52 5.18 20.96
N THR A 469 -15.58 4.84 22.25
CA THR A 469 -14.87 5.56 23.31
C THR A 469 -13.36 5.65 23.07
N GLN A 470 -12.74 4.65 22.43
CA GLN A 470 -11.29 4.68 22.14
C GLN A 470 -10.92 5.76 21.11
N GLY A 471 -11.84 6.15 20.23
CA GLY A 471 -11.61 7.17 19.20
C GLY A 471 -11.83 8.62 19.65
N VAL A 472 -12.36 8.83 20.86
CA VAL A 472 -12.81 10.16 21.33
C VAL A 472 -11.70 11.21 21.35
N GLY A 473 -10.50 10.85 21.84
CA GLY A 473 -9.38 11.78 21.92
C GLY A 473 -8.98 12.33 20.54
N PHE A 474 -8.90 11.45 19.52
CA PHE A 474 -8.62 11.86 18.15
C PHE A 474 -9.74 12.75 17.56
N VAL A 475 -11.01 12.43 17.85
CA VAL A 475 -12.13 13.26 17.39
C VAL A 475 -12.09 14.66 18.02
N ASN A 476 -11.72 14.78 19.30
CA ASN A 476 -11.56 16.08 19.95
C ASN A 476 -10.35 16.86 19.42
N GLU A 477 -9.25 16.19 19.05
CA GLU A 477 -8.14 16.80 18.29
C GLU A 477 -8.59 17.28 16.89
N LEU A 478 -9.39 16.49 16.18
CA LEU A 478 -9.95 16.88 14.88
C LEU A 478 -10.83 18.11 15.02
N ILE A 479 -11.73 18.15 16.00
CA ILE A 479 -12.57 19.32 16.29
C ILE A 479 -11.69 20.56 16.48
N ALA A 480 -10.67 20.47 17.35
CA ALA A 480 -9.73 21.56 17.61
C ALA A 480 -9.07 22.11 16.33
N ARG A 481 -8.64 21.23 15.42
CA ARG A 481 -8.05 21.60 14.13
C ARG A 481 -9.06 22.24 13.19
N LEU A 482 -10.30 21.73 13.15
CA LEU A 482 -11.36 22.25 12.29
C LEU A 482 -11.85 23.63 12.74
N THR A 483 -11.93 23.88 14.05
CA THR A 483 -12.43 25.12 14.64
C THR A 483 -11.33 26.11 15.02
N VAL A 484 -10.05 25.72 14.91
CA VAL A 484 -8.88 26.52 15.32
C VAL A 484 -9.01 26.94 16.79
N THR A 485 -9.35 25.99 17.66
CA THR A 485 -9.48 26.19 19.11
C THR A 485 -8.64 25.18 19.88
N PRO A 486 -8.22 25.47 21.13
CA PRO A 486 -7.50 24.49 21.95
C PRO A 486 -8.27 23.17 22.11
N VAL A 487 -7.53 22.06 22.22
CA VAL A 487 -8.12 20.73 22.44
C VAL A 487 -8.85 20.69 23.78
N ALA A 488 -10.11 20.27 23.75
CA ALA A 488 -10.94 20.06 24.92
C ALA A 488 -11.25 18.57 25.08
N ASP A 489 -10.38 17.86 25.82
CA ASP A 489 -10.49 16.42 26.02
C ASP A 489 -9.93 15.96 27.37
N ARG A 490 -10.43 14.82 27.84
CA ARG A 490 -10.01 14.16 29.09
C ARG A 490 -9.84 12.65 28.94
N THR A 491 -9.69 12.17 27.71
CA THR A 491 -9.63 10.76 27.35
C THR A 491 -8.19 10.34 27.01
N SER A 492 -7.88 10.08 25.74
CA SER A 492 -6.59 9.61 25.26
C SER A 492 -5.64 10.70 24.77
N THR A 493 -6.03 11.98 24.85
CA THR A 493 -5.17 13.13 24.49
C THR A 493 -4.01 13.34 25.46
N ASN A 494 -2.90 13.88 24.96
CA ASN A 494 -1.78 14.28 25.79
C ASN A 494 -1.72 15.80 25.88
N ARG A 495 -2.24 16.34 27.00
CA ARG A 495 -2.33 17.79 27.24
C ARG A 495 -1.02 18.55 27.05
N THR A 496 0.13 17.93 27.32
CA THR A 496 1.44 18.58 27.13
C THR A 496 1.76 18.76 25.64
N LEU A 497 1.47 17.73 24.82
CA LEU A 497 1.68 17.79 23.37
C LEU A 497 0.65 18.70 22.70
N ASP A 498 -0.61 18.61 23.11
CA ASP A 498 -1.72 19.28 22.44
C ASP A 498 -1.81 20.78 22.77
N ALA A 499 -1.18 21.21 23.89
CA ALA A 499 -1.08 22.62 24.25
C ALA A 499 0.12 23.33 23.60
N ASN A 500 1.04 22.61 22.96
CA ASN A 500 2.25 23.18 22.37
C ASN A 500 2.11 23.29 20.85
N PRO A 501 2.14 24.50 20.26
CA PRO A 501 2.02 24.70 18.81
C PRO A 501 3.07 23.96 17.96
N ALA A 502 4.24 23.61 18.53
CA ALA A 502 5.24 22.82 17.83
C ALA A 502 4.81 21.35 17.63
N THR A 503 4.03 20.81 18.58
CA THR A 503 3.59 19.41 18.58
C THR A 503 2.10 19.24 18.28
N PHE A 504 1.34 20.33 18.23
CA PHE A 504 -0.05 20.38 17.80
C PHE A 504 -0.42 21.80 17.29
N PRO A 505 0.03 22.19 16.08
CA PRO A 505 -0.37 23.46 15.49
C PRO A 505 -1.86 23.43 15.13
N LEU A 506 -2.57 24.55 15.32
CA LEU A 506 -3.97 24.69 14.93
C LEU A 506 -4.14 25.32 13.53
N ASN A 507 -3.07 25.84 12.94
CA ASN A 507 -3.08 26.62 11.69
C ASN A 507 -2.34 25.95 10.51
N ALA A 508 -1.96 24.67 10.59
CA ALA A 508 -1.17 24.00 9.54
C ALA A 508 -1.95 23.79 8.23
N THR A 509 -3.28 23.90 8.23
CA THR A 509 -4.24 23.67 7.11
C THR A 509 -4.21 22.28 6.45
N VAL A 510 -3.06 21.59 6.46
CA VAL A 510 -2.87 20.23 5.98
C VAL A 510 -2.26 19.39 7.10
N TYR A 511 -2.92 18.28 7.45
CA TYR A 511 -2.52 17.39 8.55
C TYR A 511 -2.43 15.94 8.05
N ALA A 512 -1.45 15.17 8.55
CA ALA A 512 -1.34 13.74 8.29
C ALA A 512 -1.03 12.97 9.58
N ASP A 513 -1.92 12.07 9.97
CA ASP A 513 -1.75 11.19 11.13
C ASP A 513 -1.67 9.72 10.69
N PHE A 514 -0.72 8.96 11.24
CA PHE A 514 -0.51 7.54 10.92
C PHE A 514 -0.78 6.63 12.13
N SER A 515 -1.59 5.59 11.94
CA SER A 515 -2.19 4.76 13.00
C SER A 515 -2.39 3.29 12.55
N HIS A 516 -3.24 2.54 13.27
CA HIS A 516 -3.59 1.14 13.03
C HIS A 516 -5.06 0.99 12.66
N ASP A 517 -5.41 -0.19 12.13
CA ASP A 517 -6.79 -0.55 11.80
C ASP A 517 -7.74 -0.48 13.00
N ASN A 518 -7.33 -1.01 14.16
CA ASN A 518 -8.14 -1.04 15.37
C ASN A 518 -8.50 0.38 15.85
N ASP A 519 -7.50 1.26 15.89
CA ASP A 519 -7.64 2.64 16.33
C ASP A 519 -8.50 3.45 15.33
N MET A 520 -8.24 3.32 14.03
CA MET A 520 -9.08 3.91 12.98
C MET A 520 -10.53 3.45 13.07
N THR A 521 -10.77 2.16 13.36
CA THR A 521 -12.12 1.62 13.54
C THR A 521 -12.84 2.30 14.71
N GLY A 522 -12.13 2.53 15.83
CA GLY A 522 -12.67 3.27 16.98
C GLY A 522 -12.94 4.75 16.64
N VAL A 523 -12.07 5.39 15.87
CA VAL A 523 -12.28 6.77 15.37
C VAL A 523 -13.52 6.86 14.49
N PHE A 524 -13.71 5.93 13.54
CA PHE A 524 -14.89 5.93 12.67
C PHE A 524 -16.19 5.74 13.46
N ALA A 525 -16.15 4.92 14.52
CA ALA A 525 -17.27 4.75 15.43
C ALA A 525 -17.54 6.02 16.27
N ALA A 526 -16.49 6.68 16.78
CA ALA A 526 -16.60 7.94 17.53
C ALA A 526 -17.14 9.11 16.69
N LEU A 527 -16.83 9.11 15.39
CA LEU A 527 -17.37 10.05 14.39
C LEU A 527 -18.82 9.71 13.96
N GLY A 528 -19.35 8.55 14.35
CA GLY A 528 -20.69 8.10 13.96
C GLY A 528 -20.82 7.73 12.47
N LEU A 529 -19.73 7.41 11.78
CA LEU A 529 -19.73 7.22 10.31
C LEU A 529 -20.57 6.02 9.86
N TYR A 530 -20.60 4.95 10.66
CA TYR A 530 -21.23 3.67 10.30
C TYR A 530 -22.21 3.13 11.35
N GLY A 531 -22.40 3.85 12.46
CA GLY A 531 -23.25 3.43 13.58
C GLY A 531 -23.97 4.62 14.23
N PRO A 532 -24.74 4.37 15.30
CA PRO A 532 -25.47 5.41 16.00
C PRO A 532 -24.52 6.48 16.56
N PRO A 533 -24.97 7.74 16.66
CA PRO A 533 -24.15 8.85 17.15
C PRO A 533 -23.85 8.74 18.65
N GLU A 534 -24.61 7.93 19.39
CA GLU A 534 -24.46 7.77 20.84
C GLU A 534 -23.44 6.70 21.26
N GLY A 535 -22.82 5.99 20.31
CA GLY A 535 -21.83 4.96 20.60
C GLY A 535 -22.37 3.77 21.41
N ARG A 536 -23.69 3.62 21.49
CA ARG A 536 -24.35 2.50 22.19
C ARG A 536 -24.82 1.44 21.19
N PRO A 537 -24.49 0.16 21.42
CA PRO A 537 -25.05 -0.93 20.62
C PRO A 537 -26.57 -1.06 20.85
N GLY A 538 -27.36 -1.08 19.77
CA GLY A 538 -28.70 -1.68 19.78
C GLY A 538 -29.92 -0.77 19.95
N GLU A 539 -29.85 0.55 19.70
CA GLU A 539 -31.02 1.43 19.82
C GLU A 539 -31.53 2.09 18.53
N ASP A 540 -30.88 1.90 17.38
CA ASP A 540 -31.36 2.40 16.10
C ASP A 540 -31.58 1.28 15.07
N GLY A 541 -32.60 1.43 14.23
CA GLY A 541 -32.94 0.50 13.14
C GLY A 541 -31.91 0.43 12.02
N GLY A 542 -30.62 0.73 12.29
CA GLY A 542 -29.49 0.56 11.39
C GLY A 542 -29.01 -0.89 11.35
N GLY A 543 -28.57 -1.33 10.17
CA GLY A 543 -28.14 -2.71 9.94
C GLY A 543 -26.92 -3.10 10.77
N HIS A 544 -27.14 -3.74 11.92
CA HIS A 544 -26.08 -4.42 12.66
C HIS A 544 -25.67 -5.71 11.91
N PRO A 545 -24.36 -5.97 11.72
CA PRO A 545 -23.91 -7.22 11.11
C PRO A 545 -24.38 -8.44 11.92
N SER A 546 -25.10 -9.36 11.28
CA SER A 546 -25.50 -10.63 11.89
C SER A 546 -24.28 -11.53 12.15
N ASN A 547 -24.22 -12.16 13.32
CA ASN A 547 -23.12 -13.09 13.66
C ASN A 547 -23.26 -14.46 12.99
N THR A 548 -24.36 -14.72 12.26
CA THR A 548 -24.64 -16.02 11.62
C THR A 548 -24.95 -15.90 10.14
N THR A 549 -25.26 -14.70 9.64
CA THR A 549 -25.71 -14.51 8.27
C THR A 549 -24.92 -13.38 7.61
N ARG A 550 -24.23 -13.73 6.53
CA ARG A 550 -23.43 -12.77 5.77
C ARG A 550 -24.32 -11.66 5.22
N THR A 551 -23.90 -10.41 5.43
CA THR A 551 -24.59 -9.20 4.96
C THR A 551 -23.63 -8.42 4.07
N GLU A 552 -24.10 -7.96 2.91
CA GLU A 552 -23.27 -7.17 1.99
C GLU A 552 -23.00 -5.76 2.55
N PRO A 553 -21.85 -5.13 2.22
CA PRO A 553 -21.48 -3.81 2.75
C PRO A 553 -22.54 -2.73 2.50
N GLY A 554 -23.24 -2.77 1.36
CA GLY A 554 -24.31 -1.81 1.03
C GLY A 554 -25.47 -1.79 2.04
N ALA A 555 -25.80 -2.94 2.64
CA ALA A 555 -26.81 -3.03 3.71
C ALA A 555 -26.26 -2.64 5.09
N LEU A 556 -24.95 -2.42 5.20
CA LEU A 556 -24.23 -1.99 6.40
C LEU A 556 -23.68 -0.56 6.26
N ARG A 557 -24.35 0.29 5.46
CA ARG A 557 -23.95 1.68 5.18
C ARG A 557 -22.51 1.80 4.61
N GLY A 558 -22.06 0.77 3.90
CA GLY A 558 -20.71 0.67 3.36
C GLY A 558 -19.66 0.15 4.34
N TYR A 559 -20.06 -0.41 5.49
CA TYR A 559 -19.12 -0.99 6.45
C TYR A 559 -18.72 -2.41 6.06
N ALA A 560 -17.42 -2.58 5.78
CA ALA A 560 -16.71 -3.85 5.75
C ALA A 560 -15.25 -3.60 6.12
N ALA A 561 -14.57 -4.56 6.74
CA ALA A 561 -13.17 -4.37 7.14
C ALA A 561 -12.25 -4.03 5.94
N SER A 562 -12.52 -4.62 4.77
CA SER A 562 -11.83 -4.33 3.50
C SER A 562 -12.17 -2.96 2.91
N TRP A 563 -13.34 -2.41 3.21
CA TRP A 563 -13.79 -1.09 2.74
C TRP A 563 -13.35 0.04 3.67
N THR A 564 -13.14 -0.23 4.96
CA THR A 564 -12.84 0.81 5.95
C THR A 564 -11.38 0.82 6.38
N VAL A 565 -10.80 -0.36 6.66
CA VAL A 565 -9.44 -0.49 7.21
C VAL A 565 -8.57 -1.54 6.49
N PRO A 566 -8.50 -1.55 5.14
CA PRO A 566 -7.49 -2.33 4.42
C PRO A 566 -6.06 -1.90 4.77
N PHE A 567 -5.04 -2.60 4.29
CA PHE A 567 -3.67 -2.08 4.32
C PHE A 567 -3.57 -0.76 3.55
N ALA A 568 -2.83 0.22 4.07
CA ALA A 568 -2.77 1.59 3.53
C ALA A 568 -4.15 2.29 3.44
N ALA A 569 -5.10 1.91 4.30
CA ALA A 569 -6.37 2.61 4.43
C ALA A 569 -6.15 4.09 4.73
N ARG A 570 -7.04 4.95 4.22
CA ARG A 570 -7.01 6.38 4.51
C ARG A 570 -8.42 6.95 4.65
N MET A 571 -8.58 7.79 5.66
CA MET A 571 -9.73 8.68 5.80
C MET A 571 -9.27 10.11 5.51
N TYR A 572 -10.02 10.82 4.68
CA TYR A 572 -9.85 12.25 4.47
C TYR A 572 -10.98 13.02 5.16
N VAL A 573 -10.61 14.06 5.90
CA VAL A 573 -11.52 15.10 6.38
C VAL A 573 -11.17 16.38 5.66
N GLU A 574 -12.10 16.92 4.89
CA GLU A 574 -11.90 18.11 4.08
C GLU A 574 -12.88 19.21 4.50
N LYS A 575 -12.39 20.45 4.59
CA LYS A 575 -13.26 21.64 4.63
C LYS A 575 -13.21 22.36 3.30
N MET A 576 -14.35 22.89 2.89
CA MET A 576 -14.48 23.68 1.69
C MET A 576 -15.43 24.85 1.90
N VAL A 577 -15.22 25.92 1.14
CA VAL A 577 -16.19 27.01 0.99
C VAL A 577 -16.68 26.95 -0.45
N CYS A 578 -17.98 27.11 -0.65
CA CYS A 578 -18.61 27.11 -1.96
C CYS A 578 -19.33 28.45 -2.16
N ASP A 579 -19.24 29.01 -3.37
CA ASP A 579 -19.98 30.23 -3.72
C ASP A 579 -21.49 29.97 -3.64
N GLU A 580 -22.29 30.99 -3.32
CA GLU A 580 -23.76 30.89 -3.19
C GLU A 580 -24.37 30.22 -4.43
N ASP A 581 -25.00 29.05 -4.23
CA ASP A 581 -25.90 28.44 -5.20
C ASP A 581 -27.35 28.77 -4.79
N ASP A 582 -28.21 29.14 -5.74
CA ASP A 582 -29.63 29.48 -5.54
C ASP A 582 -30.47 28.36 -4.85
N ASN A 583 -29.88 27.20 -4.57
CA ASN A 583 -30.52 25.99 -4.01
C ASN A 583 -29.85 25.43 -2.74
N ASP A 584 -28.83 26.10 -2.17
CA ASP A 584 -28.16 25.64 -0.94
C ASP A 584 -28.56 26.54 0.24
N ASP A 585 -28.91 25.96 1.39
CA ASP A 585 -29.29 26.69 2.63
C ASP A 585 -28.09 27.43 3.27
N ASN A 586 -26.97 27.53 2.56
CA ASN A 586 -25.73 28.15 3.00
C ASN A 586 -25.59 29.56 2.39
N ASP A 587 -25.36 30.56 3.23
CA ASP A 587 -25.23 31.98 2.88
C ASP A 587 -23.89 32.34 2.20
N GLY A 588 -23.26 31.37 1.54
CA GLY A 588 -21.97 31.49 0.86
C GLY A 588 -20.75 31.69 1.78
N ASN A 589 -20.94 31.79 3.10
CA ASN A 589 -19.87 32.11 4.05
C ASN A 589 -19.54 30.98 5.05
N GLU A 590 -20.38 29.96 5.20
CA GLU A 590 -20.13 28.85 6.14
C GLU A 590 -19.26 27.74 5.51
N GLU A 591 -18.19 27.33 6.19
CA GLU A 591 -17.37 26.19 5.76
C GLU A 591 -18.17 24.89 5.83
N LEU A 592 -18.10 24.08 4.77
CA LEU A 592 -18.67 22.74 4.69
C LEU A 592 -17.59 21.69 4.97
N VAL A 593 -17.96 20.64 5.70
CA VAL A 593 -17.12 19.47 6.01
C VAL A 593 -17.60 18.27 5.19
N ARG A 594 -16.68 17.53 4.58
CA ARG A 594 -16.93 16.22 3.96
C ARG A 594 -15.91 15.20 4.48
N ILE A 595 -16.34 13.95 4.64
CA ILE A 595 -15.46 12.84 5.01
C ILE A 595 -15.47 11.80 3.90
N LEU A 596 -14.27 11.34 3.53
CA LEU A 596 -14.06 10.23 2.62
C LEU A 596 -13.32 9.11 3.33
N VAL A 597 -13.75 7.87 3.17
CA VAL A 597 -13.02 6.69 3.66
C VAL A 597 -12.69 5.83 2.45
N ASN A 598 -11.40 5.68 2.17
CA ASN A 598 -10.90 4.94 1.00
C ASN A 598 -11.56 5.41 -0.31
N ASP A 599 -11.62 6.74 -0.47
CA ASP A 599 -12.21 7.48 -1.59
C ASP A 599 -13.75 7.43 -1.69
N ARG A 600 -14.44 6.62 -0.88
CA ARG A 600 -15.89 6.64 -0.74
C ARG A 600 -16.33 7.84 0.09
N VAL A 601 -17.22 8.68 -0.44
CA VAL A 601 -17.87 9.74 0.34
C VAL A 601 -18.79 9.11 1.37
N ILE A 602 -18.64 9.50 2.63
CA ILE A 602 -19.52 9.05 3.72
C ILE A 602 -20.53 10.16 4.02
N PRO A 603 -21.82 9.98 3.72
CA PRO A 603 -22.85 10.95 4.07
C PRO A 603 -22.89 11.18 5.59
N LEU A 604 -22.72 12.44 6.00
CA LEU A 604 -22.71 12.84 7.41
C LEU A 604 -24.14 12.97 7.97
N GLU A 605 -24.87 11.85 8.01
CA GLU A 605 -26.30 11.79 8.33
C GLU A 605 -26.66 12.51 9.66
N HIS A 606 -25.80 12.41 10.68
CA HIS A 606 -26.04 12.96 12.01
C HIS A 606 -26.01 14.49 12.11
N CYS A 607 -25.63 15.20 11.04
CA CYS A 607 -25.67 16.66 10.97
C CYS A 607 -26.59 17.19 9.86
N GLY A 608 -27.40 16.32 9.24
CA GLY A 608 -28.29 16.68 8.15
C GLY A 608 -27.52 16.97 6.87
N ALA A 609 -26.69 16.01 6.44
CA ALA A 609 -25.86 16.16 5.25
C ALA A 609 -26.67 16.50 3.99
N ASP A 610 -26.06 17.30 3.11
CA ASP A 610 -26.60 17.60 1.78
C ASP A 610 -26.44 16.40 0.81
N ALA A 611 -26.90 16.58 -0.44
CA ALA A 611 -26.83 15.55 -1.47
C ALA A 611 -25.39 15.12 -1.84
N LEU A 612 -24.38 15.92 -1.47
CA LEU A 612 -22.96 15.62 -1.69
C LEU A 612 -22.28 15.06 -0.42
N GLY A 613 -23.07 14.73 0.61
CA GLY A 613 -22.60 14.16 1.87
C GLY A 613 -21.91 15.17 2.80
N ARG A 614 -22.14 16.47 2.61
CA ARG A 614 -21.47 17.55 3.36
C ARG A 614 -22.36 18.12 4.44
N CYS A 615 -21.76 18.63 5.52
CA CYS A 615 -22.46 19.45 6.52
C CYS A 615 -21.71 20.75 6.75
N THR A 616 -22.44 21.81 7.10
CA THR A 616 -21.83 23.01 7.71
C THR A 616 -20.95 22.64 8.90
N LEU A 617 -19.80 23.30 9.07
CA LEU A 617 -18.84 23.03 10.14
C LEU A 617 -19.49 23.06 11.52
N ARG A 618 -20.40 24.01 11.77
CA ARG A 618 -21.12 24.10 13.04
C ARG A 618 -21.97 22.85 13.30
N ARG A 619 -22.84 22.47 12.36
CA ARG A 619 -23.68 21.27 12.51
C ARG A 619 -22.85 20.00 12.64
N PHE A 620 -21.71 19.91 11.94
CA PHE A 620 -20.78 18.78 12.08
C PHE A 620 -20.18 18.72 13.49
N VAL A 621 -19.69 19.83 14.03
CA VAL A 621 -19.12 19.86 15.40
C VAL A 621 -20.21 19.61 16.47
N ASP A 622 -21.44 20.05 16.23
CA ASP A 622 -22.57 19.80 17.13
C ASP A 622 -23.03 18.34 17.12
N SER A 623 -22.96 17.65 15.97
CA SER A 623 -23.30 16.22 15.90
C SER A 623 -22.28 15.32 16.64
N LEU A 624 -21.06 15.78 16.86
CA LEU A 624 -20.00 15.08 17.60
C LEU A 624 -20.14 15.18 19.13
N ALA A 625 -21.37 15.27 19.63
CA ALA A 625 -21.68 15.46 21.05
C ALA A 625 -21.17 14.31 21.94
N PHE A 626 -21.16 13.07 21.43
CA PHE A 626 -20.59 11.90 22.12
C PHE A 626 -19.11 12.14 22.46
N ALA A 627 -18.28 12.45 21.46
CA ALA A 627 -16.86 12.72 21.66
C ALA A 627 -16.61 13.96 22.54
N ARG A 628 -17.35 15.04 22.31
CA ARG A 628 -17.23 16.30 23.07
C ARG A 628 -17.53 16.14 24.57
N ARG A 629 -18.34 15.16 24.96
CA ARG A 629 -18.62 14.84 26.38
C ARG A 629 -17.65 13.81 26.98
N GLY A 630 -16.68 13.34 26.20
CA GLY A 630 -15.70 12.33 26.62
C GLY A 630 -16.14 10.88 26.37
N GLY A 631 -17.16 10.65 25.54
CA GLY A 631 -17.76 9.33 25.31
C GLY A 631 -18.13 8.64 26.63
N ASN A 632 -17.94 7.32 26.68
CA ASN A 632 -18.09 6.52 27.90
C ASN A 632 -16.72 6.27 28.56
N TRP A 633 -15.82 7.26 28.57
CA TRP A 633 -14.46 7.08 29.09
C TRP A 633 -14.41 6.78 30.59
N ASP A 634 -15.37 7.28 31.36
CA ASP A 634 -15.47 7.01 32.80
C ASP A 634 -15.69 5.49 33.08
N ASP A 635 -16.34 4.77 32.15
CA ASP A 635 -16.56 3.31 32.25
C ASP A 635 -15.28 2.49 32.03
N CYS A 636 -14.18 3.10 31.57
CA CYS A 636 -12.88 2.43 31.44
C CYS A 636 -12.30 1.98 32.79
N PHE A 637 -12.72 2.62 33.89
CA PHE A 637 -12.15 2.47 35.23
C PHE A 637 -13.20 2.18 36.32
N ALA A 638 -14.45 1.97 35.92
CA ALA A 638 -15.59 1.78 36.82
C ALA A 638 -15.63 0.39 37.48
#